data_AF-A0A5S6Q2X4-F1
#
_entry.id   AF-A0A5S6Q2X4-F1
#
_cell.length_a   1.000
_cell.length_b   1.000
_cell.length_c   1.000
_cell.angle_alpha   90.00
_cell.angle_beta   90.00
_cell.angle_gamma   90.00
#
_symmetry.space_group_name_H-M   'P 1'
#
loop_
_entity.id
_entity.type
_entity.pdbx_description
1 polymer ?
#
loop_
_entity_poly.entity_id
_entity_poly.type
_entity_poly.pdbx_seq_one_letter_code
_entity_poly.pdbx_strand_id
1 'polypeptide(L)'
;MGGVTVGEGATVSDRGRTGESLTPMVAPLPMLAASTPNALQWLERLDAFFDMHGTAEERKAAMLRFCLTDELRQVLPGLGVEAGDSYGKVRQTLLTYLHEDSGGIVARNLFFSRRQQGNESLQAFMANLRILCAQVFPTVNKTEQGTLLVDQFTRGVHSDMVRAALI
;
A
#
# COMPACT_ATOMS: atom_id res chain seq x y z
N MET A 1 -19.60 -41.46 -66.04
CA MET A 1 -21.07 -41.42 -65.93
C MET A 1 -21.42 -41.60 -64.45
N GLY A 2 -22.23 -40.68 -63.91
CA GLY A 2 -22.62 -40.56 -62.49
C GLY A 2 -21.83 -39.45 -61.78
N GLY A 3 -22.37 -38.30 -61.36
CA GLY A 3 -23.73 -37.80 -61.32
C GLY A 3 -24.12 -37.34 -59.90
N VAL A 4 -24.23 -36.01 -59.72
CA VAL A 4 -25.20 -35.27 -58.84
C VAL A 4 -24.95 -35.38 -57.30
N THR A 5 -24.92 -34.36 -56.42
CA THR A 5 -25.27 -32.91 -56.40
C THR A 5 -24.80 -32.22 -55.09
N VAL A 6 -24.52 -30.90 -55.18
CA VAL A 6 -24.94 -29.77 -54.31
C VAL A 6 -24.42 -29.61 -52.86
N GLY A 7 -24.06 -28.34 -52.55
CA GLY A 7 -24.13 -27.71 -51.23
C GLY A 7 -22.80 -27.05 -50.83
N GLU A 8 -22.49 -25.85 -51.28
CA GLU A 8 -22.80 -24.57 -50.60
C GLU A 8 -21.99 -24.36 -49.29
N GLY A 9 -21.07 -23.39 -49.27
CA GLY A 9 -20.34 -23.06 -48.06
C GLY A 9 -19.12 -22.15 -48.25
N ALA A 10 -19.35 -20.85 -48.11
CA ALA A 10 -18.52 -19.81 -47.49
C ALA A 10 -16.97 -19.87 -47.58
N THR A 11 -16.36 -18.74 -47.96
CA THR A 11 -15.39 -18.07 -47.06
C THR A 11 -15.45 -16.56 -47.30
N VAL A 12 -16.39 -15.89 -46.63
CA VAL A 12 -16.29 -14.44 -46.43
C VAL A 12 -15.09 -14.23 -45.50
N SER A 13 -14.08 -13.53 -46.03
CA SER A 13 -12.89 -13.13 -45.30
C SER A 13 -13.27 -12.01 -44.34
N ASP A 14 -13.67 -12.35 -43.11
CA ASP A 14 -13.77 -11.39 -42.01
C ASP A 14 -12.44 -11.38 -41.25
N ARG A 15 -11.54 -10.50 -41.70
CA ARG A 15 -10.32 -10.13 -40.97
C ARG A 15 -10.68 -8.91 -40.12
N GLY A 16 -11.25 -9.16 -38.95
CA GLY A 16 -11.80 -8.10 -38.11
C GLY A 16 -11.85 -8.43 -36.61
N ARG A 17 -10.71 -8.80 -35.99
CA ARG A 17 -10.58 -8.66 -34.53
C ARG A 17 -9.13 -8.52 -34.11
N THR A 18 -8.60 -7.30 -34.20
CA THR A 18 -7.57 -6.86 -33.25
C THR A 18 -8.26 -6.77 -31.89
N GLY A 19 -8.32 -7.91 -31.21
CA GLY A 19 -8.49 -7.91 -29.76
C GLY A 19 -7.23 -7.32 -29.20
N GLU A 20 -7.20 -5.99 -29.07
CA GLU A 20 -6.26 -5.28 -28.23
C GLU A 20 -6.50 -5.81 -26.81
N SER A 21 -5.79 -6.88 -26.46
CA SER A 21 -5.67 -7.30 -25.07
C SER A 21 -4.88 -6.19 -24.40
N LEU A 22 -5.60 -5.19 -23.89
CA LEU A 22 -5.11 -4.27 -22.90
C LEU A 22 -4.89 -5.11 -21.64
N THR A 23 -3.80 -5.87 -21.62
CA THR A 23 -3.25 -6.36 -20.37
C THR A 23 -2.88 -5.09 -19.60
N PRO A 24 -3.50 -4.79 -18.45
CA PRO A 24 -3.04 -3.67 -17.65
C PRO A 24 -1.59 -3.99 -17.31
N MET A 25 -0.64 -3.13 -17.68
CA MET A 25 0.72 -3.21 -17.16
C MET A 25 0.62 -2.99 -15.66
N VAL A 26 0.46 -4.09 -14.91
CA VAL A 26 0.61 -4.06 -13.46
C VAL A 26 2.06 -3.68 -13.21
N ALA A 27 2.26 -2.49 -12.64
CA ALA A 27 3.59 -2.05 -12.25
C ALA A 27 4.21 -3.14 -11.34
N PRO A 28 5.48 -3.52 -11.56
CA PRO A 28 6.11 -4.55 -10.76
C PRO A 28 6.05 -4.17 -9.28
N LEU A 29 5.68 -5.12 -8.42
CA LEU A 29 5.59 -4.88 -6.99
C LEU A 29 6.99 -4.50 -6.47
N PRO A 30 7.17 -3.30 -5.87
CA PRO A 30 8.48 -2.89 -5.37
C PRO A 30 8.90 -3.78 -4.20
N MET A 31 10.20 -3.88 -3.93
CA MET A 31 10.71 -4.62 -2.77
C MET A 31 10.20 -4.02 -1.46
N LEU A 32 9.87 -4.87 -0.48
CA LEU A 32 9.59 -4.46 0.89
C LEU A 32 10.92 -4.27 1.65
N ALA A 33 11.10 -3.07 2.18
CA ALA A 33 12.22 -2.67 3.01
C ALA A 33 11.72 -2.29 4.41
N ALA A 34 12.61 -2.30 5.41
CA ALA A 34 12.28 -1.83 6.75
C ALA A 34 11.81 -0.36 6.76
N SER A 35 12.32 0.44 5.82
CA SER A 35 11.96 1.84 5.60
C SER A 35 10.73 2.06 4.74
N THR A 36 10.06 0.99 4.25
CA THR A 36 8.89 1.14 3.37
C THR A 36 7.78 1.90 4.09
N PRO A 37 7.33 3.04 3.56
CA PRO A 37 6.21 3.77 4.14
C PRO A 37 4.94 2.92 4.02
N ASN A 38 4.29 2.67 5.15
CA ASN A 38 3.05 1.89 5.24
C ASN A 38 3.18 0.45 4.71
N ALA A 39 3.93 -0.39 5.44
CA ALA A 39 4.12 -1.81 5.15
C ALA A 39 2.80 -2.59 5.03
N LEU A 40 1.77 -2.22 5.78
CA LEU A 40 0.44 -2.82 5.70
C LEU A 40 -0.17 -2.66 4.30
N GLN A 41 -0.19 -1.43 3.77
CA GLN A 41 -0.71 -1.16 2.44
C GLN A 41 0.13 -1.83 1.33
N TRP A 42 1.42 -2.06 1.56
CA TRP A 42 2.25 -2.85 0.65
C TRP A 42 1.82 -4.32 0.64
N LEU A 43 1.60 -4.92 1.82
CA LEU A 43 1.15 -6.30 1.94
C LEU A 43 -0.27 -6.52 1.39
N GLU A 44 -1.18 -5.57 1.59
CA GLU A 44 -2.52 -5.59 0.97
C GLU A 44 -2.47 -5.57 -0.56
N ARG A 45 -1.50 -4.84 -1.15
CA ARG A 45 -1.27 -4.87 -2.60
C ARG A 45 -0.71 -6.20 -3.08
N LEU A 46 0.14 -6.85 -2.28
CA LEU A 46 0.61 -8.21 -2.56
C LEU A 46 -0.55 -9.22 -2.51
N ASP A 47 -1.44 -9.10 -1.52
CA ASP A 47 -2.65 -9.91 -1.40
C ASP A 47 -3.53 -9.77 -2.65
N ALA A 48 -3.82 -8.53 -3.08
CA ALA A 48 -4.58 -8.25 -4.30
C ALA A 48 -3.90 -8.77 -5.57
N PHE A 49 -2.56 -8.72 -5.63
CA PHE A 49 -1.80 -9.31 -6.72
C PHE A 49 -1.97 -10.83 -6.76
N PHE A 50 -1.89 -11.51 -5.62
CA PHE A 50 -2.11 -12.95 -5.56
C PHE A 50 -3.51 -13.35 -6.01
N ASP A 51 -4.53 -12.59 -5.59
CA ASP A 51 -5.93 -12.84 -5.96
C ASP A 51 -6.15 -12.63 -7.46
N MET A 52 -5.59 -11.55 -8.02
CA MET A 52 -5.67 -11.25 -9.46
C MET A 52 -5.04 -12.33 -10.33
N HIS A 53 -3.94 -12.93 -9.87
CA HIS A 53 -3.18 -13.93 -10.62
C HIS A 53 -3.52 -15.39 -10.24
N GLY A 54 -4.47 -15.60 -9.32
CA GLY A 54 -4.81 -16.95 -8.84
C GLY A 54 -3.61 -17.69 -8.27
N THR A 55 -2.76 -16.98 -7.51
CA THR A 55 -1.52 -17.55 -6.99
C THR A 55 -1.82 -18.64 -5.96
N ALA A 56 -1.30 -19.84 -6.20
CA ALA A 56 -1.47 -20.98 -5.29
C ALA A 56 -0.89 -20.68 -3.89
N GLU A 57 -1.60 -21.09 -2.83
CA GLU A 57 -1.26 -20.81 -1.43
C GLU A 57 0.17 -21.24 -1.07
N GLU A 58 0.59 -22.41 -1.55
CA GLU A 58 1.94 -22.94 -1.33
C GLU A 58 3.06 -22.08 -1.93
N ARG A 59 2.74 -21.21 -2.90
CA ARG A 59 3.72 -20.30 -3.53
C ARG A 59 3.77 -18.93 -2.87
N LYS A 60 2.70 -18.49 -2.21
CA LYS A 60 2.58 -17.13 -1.65
C LYS A 60 3.71 -16.81 -0.67
N ALA A 61 4.06 -17.76 0.19
CA ALA A 61 5.12 -17.57 1.18
C ALA A 61 6.51 -17.41 0.55
N ALA A 62 6.78 -18.11 -0.55
CA ALA A 62 8.03 -17.95 -1.31
C ALA A 62 8.07 -16.62 -2.07
N MET A 63 6.95 -16.21 -2.67
CA MET A 63 6.83 -14.93 -3.37
C MET A 63 6.97 -13.74 -2.42
N LEU A 64 6.37 -13.79 -1.23
CA LEU A 64 6.57 -12.77 -0.20
C LEU A 64 8.06 -12.63 0.13
N ARG A 65 8.77 -13.74 0.41
CA ARG A 65 10.21 -13.74 0.69
C ARG A 65 11.04 -13.19 -0.47
N PHE A 66 10.65 -13.49 -1.71
CA PHE A 66 11.32 -12.96 -2.91
C PHE A 66 11.22 -11.44 -3.00
N CYS A 67 10.08 -10.88 -2.60
CA CYS A 67 9.86 -9.44 -2.58
C CYS A 67 10.50 -8.72 -1.39
N LEU A 68 11.23 -9.41 -0.50
CA LEU A 68 11.91 -8.79 0.63
C LEU A 68 13.35 -8.39 0.27
N THR A 69 13.75 -7.22 0.75
CA THR A 69 15.17 -6.81 0.79
C THR A 69 16.04 -7.84 1.55
N ASP A 70 17.35 -7.84 1.28
CA ASP A 70 18.30 -8.73 1.95
C ASP A 70 18.26 -8.56 3.48
N GLU A 71 18.14 -7.32 3.93
CA GLU A 71 18.01 -6.95 5.34
C GLU A 71 16.84 -7.68 6.02
N LEU A 72 15.62 -7.54 5.47
CA LEU A 72 14.45 -8.20 6.05
C LEU A 72 14.56 -9.73 5.98
N ARG A 73 15.14 -10.30 4.91
CA ARG A 73 15.36 -11.75 4.82
C ARG A 73 16.29 -12.28 5.89
N GLN A 74 17.33 -11.53 6.25
CA GLN A 74 18.29 -11.92 7.29
C GLN A 74 17.68 -11.87 8.69
N VAL A 75 16.69 -11.00 8.91
CA VAL A 75 16.03 -10.85 10.21
C VAL A 75 14.98 -11.94 10.47
N LEU A 76 14.33 -12.48 9.41
CA LEU A 76 13.25 -13.48 9.53
C LEU A 76 13.57 -14.66 10.48
N PRO A 77 14.72 -15.35 10.39
CA PRO A 77 15.05 -16.44 11.32
C PRO A 77 15.09 -15.99 12.78
N GLY A 78 15.61 -14.78 13.04
CA GLY A 78 15.64 -14.18 14.39
C GLY A 78 14.25 -13.87 14.95
N LEU A 79 13.25 -13.74 14.08
CA LEU A 79 11.83 -13.55 14.45
C LEU A 79 11.06 -14.87 14.54
N GLY A 80 11.74 -16.02 14.51
CA GLY A 80 11.10 -17.34 14.57
C GLY A 80 10.39 -17.75 13.28
N VAL A 81 10.80 -17.19 12.14
CA VAL A 81 10.30 -17.59 10.82
C VAL A 81 11.24 -18.58 10.16
N GLU A 82 10.71 -19.75 9.85
CA GLU A 82 11.39 -20.84 9.16
C GLU A 82 11.00 -20.90 7.68
N ALA A 83 11.77 -21.64 6.86
CA ALA A 83 11.51 -21.75 5.42
C ALA A 83 10.14 -22.37 5.09
N GLY A 84 9.65 -23.30 5.92
CA GLY A 84 8.37 -23.99 5.74
C GLY A 84 7.15 -23.24 6.24
N ASP A 85 7.32 -22.05 6.83
CA ASP A 85 6.21 -21.31 7.41
C ASP A 85 5.23 -20.79 6.35
N SER A 86 3.95 -20.84 6.70
CA SER A 86 2.84 -20.37 5.87
C SER A 86 2.93 -18.87 5.58
N TYR A 87 2.32 -18.46 4.47
CA TYR A 87 2.23 -17.05 4.08
C TYR A 87 1.67 -16.17 5.22
N GLY A 88 0.58 -16.61 5.86
CA GLY A 88 -0.05 -15.89 6.96
C GLY A 88 0.88 -15.67 8.15
N LYS A 89 1.68 -16.68 8.53
CA LYS A 89 2.66 -16.54 9.62
C LYS A 89 3.75 -15.52 9.26
N VAL A 90 4.36 -15.66 8.08
CA VAL A 90 5.43 -14.74 7.62
C VAL A 90 4.90 -13.31 7.52
N ARG A 91 3.71 -13.12 6.93
CA ARG A 91 3.03 -11.82 6.81
C ARG A 91 2.78 -11.19 8.18
N GLN A 92 2.25 -11.95 9.14
CA GLN A 92 1.95 -11.43 10.47
C GLN A 92 3.21 -11.09 11.26
N THR A 93 4.27 -11.90 11.16
CA THR A 93 5.55 -11.62 11.80
C THR A 93 6.19 -10.35 11.22
N LEU A 94 6.22 -10.21 9.90
CA LEU A 94 6.70 -8.99 9.24
C LEU A 94 5.88 -7.77 9.62
N LEU A 95 4.54 -7.89 9.67
CA LEU A 95 3.68 -6.80 10.14
C LEU A 95 4.00 -6.43 11.57
N THR A 96 4.20 -7.39 12.46
CA THR A 96 4.50 -7.12 13.87
C THR A 96 5.85 -6.43 14.00
N TYR A 97 6.90 -6.99 13.39
CA TYR A 97 8.24 -6.41 13.39
C TYR A 97 8.28 -5.00 12.80
N LEU A 98 7.66 -4.83 11.63
CA LEU A 98 7.59 -3.52 10.99
C LEU A 98 6.67 -2.59 11.78
N HIS A 99 5.57 -3.02 12.39
CA HIS A 99 4.76 -2.11 13.21
C HIS A 99 5.41 -1.73 14.55
N GLU A 100 6.15 -2.63 15.18
CA GLU A 100 6.86 -2.38 16.45
C GLU A 100 7.99 -1.36 16.28
N ASP A 101 8.65 -1.31 15.11
CA ASP A 101 9.74 -0.37 14.83
C ASP A 101 9.29 0.85 13.98
N SER A 102 8.30 0.68 13.10
CA SER A 102 7.83 1.66 12.11
C SER A 102 6.54 2.38 12.50
N GLY A 103 5.68 1.76 13.32
CA GLY A 103 4.37 2.31 13.68
C GLY A 103 4.42 3.51 14.62
N GLY A 104 5.50 3.64 15.39
CA GLY A 104 5.76 4.82 16.21
C GLY A 104 6.36 5.94 15.38
N ILE A 105 7.61 5.77 14.95
CA ILE A 105 8.41 6.90 14.44
C ILE A 105 7.94 7.36 13.06
N VAL A 106 7.68 6.46 12.11
CA VAL A 106 7.28 6.85 10.75
C VAL A 106 5.88 7.45 10.74
N ALA A 107 4.93 6.84 11.46
CA ALA A 107 3.57 7.37 11.59
C ALA A 107 3.55 8.73 12.33
N ARG A 108 4.35 8.88 13.40
CA ARG A 108 4.56 10.17 14.08
C ARG A 108 5.20 11.19 13.15
N ASN A 109 6.18 10.80 12.35
CA ASN A 109 6.82 11.68 11.37
C ASN A 109 5.83 12.11 10.28
N LEU A 110 4.89 11.28 9.85
CA LEU A 110 3.82 11.67 8.92
C LEU A 110 2.93 12.77 9.52
N PHE A 111 2.60 12.67 10.80
CA PHE A 111 1.88 13.73 11.50
C PHE A 111 2.71 15.01 11.58
N PHE A 112 3.95 14.95 12.09
CA PHE A 112 4.80 16.12 12.30
C PHE A 112 5.30 16.78 11.00
N SER A 113 5.34 16.03 9.89
CA SER A 113 5.75 16.55 8.58
C SER A 113 4.58 17.10 7.76
N ARG A 114 3.33 16.95 8.22
CA ARG A 114 2.16 17.40 7.46
C ARG A 114 2.12 18.93 7.39
N ARG A 115 2.12 19.47 6.17
CA ARG A 115 1.95 20.90 5.86
C ARG A 115 0.65 21.12 5.09
N GLN A 116 -0.03 22.24 5.34
CA GLN A 116 -1.19 22.68 4.56
C GLN A 116 -0.83 22.75 3.07
N GLN A 117 -1.62 22.11 2.22
CA GLN A 117 -1.42 22.19 0.78
C GLN A 117 -1.93 23.52 0.22
N GLY A 118 -1.38 24.02 -0.89
CA GLY A 118 -1.71 25.35 -1.42
C GLY A 118 -3.20 25.55 -1.75
N ASN A 119 -3.92 24.47 -2.06
CA ASN A 119 -5.35 24.47 -2.34
C ASN A 119 -6.22 23.96 -1.17
N GLU A 120 -5.60 23.65 -0.01
CA GLU A 120 -6.29 23.10 1.14
C GLU A 120 -6.78 24.23 2.07
N SER A 121 -8.06 24.22 2.41
CA SER A 121 -8.60 25.15 3.40
C SER A 121 -8.08 24.83 4.80
N LEU A 122 -7.99 25.83 5.69
CA LEU A 122 -7.58 25.61 7.08
C LEU A 122 -8.46 24.59 7.81
N GLN A 123 -9.77 24.60 7.53
CA GLN A 123 -10.70 23.62 8.10
C GLN A 123 -10.41 22.20 7.62
N ALA A 124 -10.16 22.02 6.32
CA ALA A 124 -9.80 20.72 5.75
C ALA A 124 -8.46 20.23 6.33
N PHE A 125 -7.48 21.13 6.45
CA PHE A 125 -6.19 20.83 7.06
C PHE A 125 -6.34 20.35 8.51
N MET A 126 -7.10 21.07 9.33
CA MET A 126 -7.35 20.67 10.72
C MET A 126 -8.14 19.37 10.83
N ALA A 127 -9.11 19.12 9.95
CA ALA A 127 -9.83 17.86 9.90
C ALA A 127 -8.90 16.68 9.57
N ASN A 128 -8.01 16.84 8.58
CA ASN A 128 -7.00 15.85 8.23
C ASN A 128 -6.01 15.59 9.37
N LEU A 129 -5.56 16.64 10.06
CA LEU A 129 -4.71 16.49 11.24
C LEU A 129 -5.40 15.70 12.36
N ARG A 130 -6.70 15.93 12.60
CA ARG A 130 -7.47 15.16 13.62
C ARG A 130 -7.54 13.68 13.28
N ILE A 131 -7.79 13.34 12.02
CA ILE A 131 -7.82 11.95 11.55
C ILE A 131 -6.44 11.31 11.76
N LEU A 132 -5.37 11.98 11.30
CA LEU A 132 -3.99 11.49 11.46
C LEU A 132 -3.60 11.34 12.93
N CYS A 133 -3.92 12.32 13.78
CA CYS A 133 -3.58 12.28 15.20
C CYS A 133 -4.24 11.09 15.92
N ALA A 134 -5.51 10.82 15.62
CA ALA A 134 -6.22 9.69 16.20
C ALA A 134 -5.63 8.33 15.76
N GLN A 135 -5.14 8.23 14.53
CA GLN A 135 -4.52 7.03 13.99
C GLN A 135 -3.10 6.81 14.54
N VAL A 136 -2.32 7.88 14.70
CA VAL A 136 -0.91 7.84 15.08
C VAL A 136 -0.71 7.78 16.60
N PHE A 137 -1.62 8.39 17.36
CA PHE A 137 -1.54 8.49 18.82
C PHE A 137 -2.78 7.90 19.52
N PRO A 138 -3.16 6.64 19.25
CA PRO A 138 -4.42 6.07 19.76
C PRO A 138 -4.46 5.95 21.29
N THR A 139 -3.30 5.85 21.95
CA THR A 139 -3.16 5.70 23.41
C THR A 139 -3.00 7.02 24.15
N VAL A 140 -2.77 8.12 23.44
CA VAL A 140 -2.60 9.46 24.03
C VAL A 140 -3.96 10.02 24.42
N ASN A 141 -4.05 10.65 25.60
CA ASN A 141 -5.32 11.21 26.07
C ASN A 141 -5.77 12.40 25.20
N LYS A 142 -7.05 12.77 25.29
CA LYS A 142 -7.64 13.81 24.43
C LYS A 142 -7.01 15.20 24.63
N THR A 143 -6.52 15.51 25.82
CA THR A 143 -5.88 16.78 26.15
C THR A 143 -4.52 16.91 25.45
N GLU A 144 -3.71 15.86 25.53
CA GLU A 144 -2.41 15.78 24.86
C GLU A 144 -2.56 15.73 23.34
N GLN A 145 -3.53 14.97 22.82
CA GLN A 145 -3.89 14.99 21.38
C GLN A 145 -4.26 16.42 20.93
N GLY A 146 -5.04 17.14 21.74
CA GLY A 146 -5.39 18.55 21.47
C GLY A 146 -4.16 19.45 21.37
N THR A 147 -3.19 19.26 22.27
CA THR A 147 -1.93 20.03 22.28
C THR A 147 -1.09 19.75 21.03
N LEU A 148 -0.93 18.47 20.66
CA LEU A 148 -0.23 18.06 19.45
C LEU A 148 -0.87 18.63 18.18
N LEU A 149 -2.21 18.62 18.13
CA LEU A 149 -2.96 19.16 17.00
C LEU A 149 -2.74 20.66 16.83
N VAL A 150 -2.78 21.43 17.92
CA VAL A 150 -2.57 22.88 17.88
C VAL A 150 -1.13 23.20 17.44
N ASP A 151 -0.13 22.56 18.05
CA ASP A 151 1.28 22.78 17.69
C ASP A 151 1.55 22.44 16.21
N GLN A 152 1.07 21.29 15.74
CA GLN A 152 1.25 20.88 14.36
C GLN A 152 0.46 21.75 13.37
N PHE A 153 -0.74 22.18 13.74
CA PHE A 153 -1.52 23.09 12.91
C PHE A 153 -0.78 24.41 12.73
N THR A 154 -0.34 25.05 13.82
CA THR A 154 0.42 26.31 13.76
C THR A 154 1.68 26.16 12.92
N ARG A 155 2.49 25.11 13.12
CA ARG A 155 3.69 24.86 12.31
C ARG A 155 3.40 24.53 10.84
N GLY A 156 2.25 23.91 10.58
CA GLY A 156 1.89 23.36 9.28
C GLY A 156 1.14 24.32 8.36
N VAL A 157 0.56 25.42 8.87
CA VAL A 157 -0.11 26.44 8.06
C VAL A 157 0.86 27.06 7.06
N HIS A 158 0.46 27.14 5.79
CA HIS A 158 1.32 27.58 4.69
C HIS A 158 1.60 29.10 4.72
N SER A 159 0.62 29.91 5.15
CA SER A 159 0.75 31.36 5.21
C SER A 159 1.42 31.83 6.51
N ASP A 160 2.54 32.54 6.41
CA ASP A 160 3.24 33.10 7.57
C ASP A 160 2.41 34.19 8.28
N MET A 161 1.61 34.96 7.54
CA MET A 161 0.68 35.95 8.12
C MET A 161 -0.41 35.28 8.95
N VAL A 162 -1.02 34.21 8.43
CA VAL A 162 -2.01 33.43 9.20
C VAL A 162 -1.35 32.74 10.38
N ARG A 163 -0.13 32.22 10.22
CA ARG A 163 0.63 31.60 11.30
C ARG A 163 0.92 32.59 12.44
N ALA A 164 1.32 33.81 12.13
CA ALA A 164 1.57 34.85 13.13
C ALA A 164 0.31 35.24 13.91
N ALA A 165 -0.88 35.14 13.31
CA ALA A 165 -2.15 35.39 13.98
C ALA A 165 -2.64 34.24 14.88
N LEU A 166 -1.95 33.10 14.87
CA LEU A 166 -2.28 31.92 15.69
C LEU A 166 -1.42 31.80 16.96
N ILE A 167 -0.46 32.71 17.17
CA ILE A 167 0.46 32.74 18.32
C ILE A 167 -0.05 33.71 19.39
#